data_AF-E3NNH7-F1
#
_entry.id   AF-E3NNH7-F1
#
_cell.length_a   1.000
_cell.length_b   1.000
_cell.length_c   1.000
_cell.angle_alpha   90.00
_cell.angle_beta   90.00
_cell.angle_gamma   90.00
#
_symmetry.space_group_name_H-M   'P 1'
#
loop_
_entity.id
_entity.type
_entity.pdbx_description
1 polymer ?
#
loop_
_entity_poly.entity_id
_entity_poly.type
_entity_poly.pdbx_seq_one_letter_code
_entity_poly.pdbx_strand_id
1 'polypeptide(L)'
;MYCIHITSLLFILYSFTTCQQICTDQDYEFTYTNCDENGERWRVAVPRSGMQCSNLPTPRRGLNCSFSCEPGHYLDLDSQHCRPCNPGFFSLGGGIRYEEFVTLPSGFSVDNMDSNPDTQFSSQQSQVVECPKE
;
A
#
# COMPACT_ATOMS: atom_id res chain seq x y z
N MET A 1 23.47 23.81 25.30
CA MET A 1 23.54 23.02 26.54
C MET A 1 23.71 23.99 27.71
N TYR A 2 22.62 24.60 28.17
CA TYR A 2 22.58 25.40 29.41
C TYR A 2 21.15 25.30 29.96
N CYS A 3 20.93 24.42 30.93
CA CYS A 3 19.71 24.37 31.73
C CYS A 3 20.09 24.93 33.10
N ILE A 4 19.81 26.21 33.33
CA ILE A 4 20.21 26.94 34.54
C ILE A 4 19.24 26.52 35.65
N HIS A 5 19.71 25.68 36.57
CA HIS A 5 18.98 25.31 37.78
C HIS A 5 18.96 26.48 38.77
N ILE A 6 17.85 27.21 38.83
CA ILE A 6 17.52 28.06 39.99
C ILE A 6 16.64 27.23 40.91
N THR A 7 17.28 26.52 41.85
CA THR A 7 16.62 25.80 42.94
C THR A 7 16.31 26.78 44.07
N SER A 8 15.05 27.18 44.24
CA SER A 8 14.56 27.74 45.52
C SER A 8 13.08 27.40 45.73
N LEU A 9 12.86 26.44 46.63
CA LEU A 9 11.70 26.28 47.53
C LEU A 9 10.31 26.65 46.98
N LEU A 10 9.73 25.76 46.16
CA LEU A 10 8.28 25.55 46.03
C LEU A 10 8.07 24.15 45.40
N PHE A 11 8.09 23.12 46.26
CA PHE A 11 7.58 21.80 45.92
C PHE A 11 6.05 21.90 45.81
N ILE A 12 5.54 21.62 44.62
CA ILE A 12 4.23 21.04 44.23
C ILE A 12 3.82 21.74 42.94
N LEU A 13 4.44 21.34 41.84
CA LEU A 13 3.80 21.02 40.57
C LEU A 13 4.86 20.25 39.80
N TYR A 14 4.68 18.93 39.78
CA TYR A 14 5.45 17.97 38.99
C TYR A 14 5.62 18.57 37.60
N SER A 15 6.81 19.10 37.31
CA SER A 15 7.15 19.54 35.97
C SER A 15 7.28 18.26 35.16
N PHE A 16 6.19 17.86 34.50
CA PHE A 16 6.25 16.94 33.38
C PHE A 16 7.03 17.68 32.29
N THR A 17 8.35 17.66 32.39
CA THR A 17 9.23 18.04 31.30
C THR A 17 9.08 16.94 30.26
N THR A 18 8.10 17.08 29.38
CA THR A 18 8.07 16.33 28.13
C THR A 18 9.29 16.79 27.34
N CYS A 19 10.36 15.98 27.41
CA CYS A 19 11.52 16.16 26.54
C CYS A 19 11.06 15.80 25.12
N GLN A 20 10.46 16.78 24.44
CA GLN A 20 9.96 16.60 23.09
C GLN A 20 11.17 16.67 22.15
N GLN A 21 11.58 15.51 21.63
CA GLN A 21 12.78 15.40 20.80
C GLN A 21 12.55 16.05 19.44
N ILE A 22 13.55 16.80 18.97
CA ILE A 22 13.60 17.28 17.59
C ILE A 22 14.06 16.11 16.73
N CYS A 23 13.23 15.73 15.77
CA CYS A 23 13.45 14.63 14.86
C CYS A 23 13.96 15.13 13.50
N THR A 24 14.78 14.29 12.89
CA THR A 24 15.32 14.43 11.54
C THR A 24 14.60 13.49 10.59
N ASP A 25 14.88 13.59 9.29
CA ASP A 25 14.23 12.76 8.25
C ASP A 25 14.53 11.26 8.39
N GLN A 26 15.48 10.86 9.23
CA GLN A 26 15.77 9.46 9.53
C GLN A 26 14.89 8.90 10.66
N ASP A 27 14.30 9.77 11.47
CA ASP A 27 13.59 9.44 12.71
C ASP A 27 12.10 9.15 12.49
N TYR A 28 11.59 9.43 11.29
CA TYR A 28 10.20 9.17 10.91
C TYR A 28 10.13 8.62 9.49
N GLU A 29 8.98 8.04 9.15
CA GLU A 29 8.67 7.61 7.79
C GLU A 29 7.29 8.10 7.39
N PHE A 30 7.06 8.30 6.10
CA PHE A 30 5.76 8.70 5.61
C PHE A 30 4.88 7.48 5.33
N THR A 31 3.62 7.58 5.73
CA THR A 31 2.58 6.60 5.40
C THR A 31 1.31 7.30 4.97
N TYR A 32 0.38 6.53 4.41
CA TYR A 32 -0.97 7.00 4.14
C TYR A 32 -1.93 6.58 5.25
N THR A 33 -2.88 7.46 5.57
CA THR A 33 -4.05 7.09 6.35
C THR A 33 -4.94 6.14 5.55
N ASN A 34 -5.91 5.52 6.25
CA ASN A 34 -7.03 4.88 5.58
C ASN A 34 -7.78 5.88 4.69
N CYS A 35 -8.42 5.32 3.67
CA CYS A 35 -9.30 6.04 2.76
C CYS A 35 -10.59 6.45 3.48
N ASP A 36 -11.07 7.66 3.20
CA ASP A 36 -12.42 8.06 3.56
C ASP A 36 -13.44 7.60 2.50
N GLU A 37 -14.72 7.94 2.74
CA GLU A 37 -15.83 7.60 1.84
C GLU A 37 -15.72 8.25 0.45
N ASN A 38 -14.95 9.32 0.32
CA ASN A 38 -14.70 10.03 -0.94
C ASN A 38 -13.44 9.51 -1.67
N GLY A 39 -12.76 8.48 -1.13
CA GLY A 39 -11.51 7.96 -1.67
C GLY A 39 -10.32 8.91 -1.46
N GLU A 40 -10.43 9.85 -0.53
CA GLU A 40 -9.35 10.73 -0.12
C GLU A 40 -8.56 10.12 1.03
N ARG A 41 -7.28 10.46 1.11
CA ARG A 41 -6.38 10.04 2.19
C ARG A 41 -5.29 11.08 2.42
N TRP A 42 -4.66 11.00 3.59
CA TRP A 42 -3.60 11.91 4.00
C TRP A 42 -2.26 11.19 4.06
N ARG A 43 -1.22 11.89 3.63
CA ARG A 43 0.16 11.51 3.83
C ARG A 43 0.64 12.09 5.15
N VAL A 44 1.04 11.24 6.08
CA VAL A 44 1.42 11.61 7.44
C VAL A 44 2.83 11.11 7.75
N ALA A 45 3.60 11.90 8.50
CA ALA A 45 4.88 11.48 9.05
C ALA A 45 4.64 10.70 10.35
N VAL A 46 5.17 9.49 10.45
CA VAL A 46 5.04 8.62 11.62
C VAL A 46 6.44 8.36 12.18
N PRO A 47 6.70 8.72 13.45
CA PRO A 47 7.97 8.40 14.10
C PRO A 47 8.24 6.89 14.08
N ARG A 48 9.50 6.51 13.90
CA ARG A 48 9.91 5.13 14.09
C ARG A 48 9.67 4.72 15.55
N SER A 49 9.43 3.44 15.82
CA SER A 49 8.97 2.97 17.13
C SER A 49 9.89 3.41 18.29
N GLY A 50 9.31 3.94 19.37
CA GLY A 50 10.03 4.26 20.62
C GLY A 50 10.38 5.73 20.84
N MET A 51 10.00 6.63 19.93
CA MET A 51 10.29 8.07 20.04
C MET A 51 9.06 8.95 19.81
N GLN A 52 9.00 10.09 20.52
CA GLN A 52 7.99 11.12 20.32
C GLN A 52 8.65 12.37 19.73
N CYS A 53 8.25 12.71 18.52
CA CYS A 53 8.77 13.86 17.77
C CYS A 53 7.90 15.10 17.97
N SER A 54 8.53 16.26 18.16
CA SER A 54 7.82 17.55 18.29
C SER A 54 7.59 18.27 16.96
N ASN A 55 8.48 18.05 16.00
CA ASN A 55 8.58 18.81 14.75
C ASN A 55 8.25 17.96 13.51
N LEU A 56 7.28 17.06 13.62
CA LEU A 56 6.87 16.25 12.47
C LEU A 56 6.32 17.15 11.35
N PRO A 57 6.63 16.84 10.08
CA PRO A 57 6.02 17.50 8.94
C PRO A 57 4.49 17.44 9.02
N THR A 58 3.83 18.53 8.63
CA THR A 58 2.37 18.58 8.64
C THR A 58 1.79 17.58 7.62
N PRO A 59 0.65 16.94 7.95
CA PRO A 59 -0.07 16.09 7.01
C PRO A 59 -0.40 16.83 5.73
N ARG A 60 -0.19 16.16 4.59
CA ARG A 60 -0.54 16.68 3.26
C ARG A 60 -1.51 15.75 2.57
N ARG A 61 -2.32 16.28 1.66
CA ARG A 61 -3.23 15.47 0.84
C ARG A 61 -2.42 14.43 0.06
N GLY A 62 -2.86 13.17 0.18
CA GLY A 62 -2.30 12.04 -0.53
C GLY A 62 -2.90 11.86 -1.93
N LEU A 63 -2.33 10.91 -2.68
CA LEU A 63 -2.93 10.45 -3.94
C LEU A 63 -4.25 9.72 -3.66
N ASN A 64 -5.19 9.76 -4.61
CA ASN A 64 -6.48 9.08 -4.49
C ASN A 64 -6.30 7.58 -4.22
N CYS A 65 -7.25 6.95 -3.53
CA CYS A 65 -7.18 5.53 -3.19
C CYS A 65 -7.22 4.58 -4.38
N SER A 66 -7.82 5.01 -5.50
CA SER A 66 -7.80 4.28 -6.78
C SER A 66 -6.50 4.44 -7.56
N PHE A 67 -5.60 5.33 -7.13
CA PHE A 67 -4.33 5.56 -7.80
C PHE A 67 -3.42 4.34 -7.69
N SER A 68 -2.81 3.96 -8.80
CA SER A 68 -1.73 2.98 -8.85
C SER A 68 -0.66 3.43 -9.84
N CYS A 69 0.59 3.11 -9.54
CA CYS A 69 1.68 3.28 -10.49
C CYS A 69 1.57 2.27 -11.64
N GLU A 70 2.18 2.59 -12.77
CA GLU A 70 2.32 1.65 -13.89
C GLU A 70 3.11 0.40 -13.49
N PRO A 71 2.91 -0.74 -14.18
CA PRO A 71 3.74 -1.92 -13.99
C PRO A 71 5.25 -1.60 -14.09
N GLY A 72 6.04 -2.25 -13.24
CA GLY A 72 7.46 -1.98 -13.09
C GLY A 72 7.80 -0.73 -12.27
N HIS A 73 6.82 -0.02 -11.72
CA HIS A 73 7.03 1.14 -10.86
C HIS A 73 6.42 0.97 -9.45
N TYR A 74 7.07 1.58 -8.46
CA TYR A 74 6.56 1.70 -7.09
C TYR A 74 6.28 3.16 -6.74
N LEU A 75 5.36 3.39 -5.81
CA LEU A 75 5.07 4.73 -5.31
C LEU A 75 6.08 5.11 -4.23
N ASP A 76 6.91 6.10 -4.51
CA ASP A 76 7.77 6.72 -3.50
C ASP A 76 6.93 7.66 -2.63
N LEU A 77 6.73 7.27 -1.36
CA LEU A 77 5.96 8.08 -0.43
C LEU A 77 6.66 9.38 -0.07
N ASP A 78 7.98 9.52 -0.22
CA ASP A 78 8.67 10.78 0.07
C ASP A 78 8.28 11.86 -0.94
N SER A 79 8.39 11.54 -2.23
CA SER A 79 8.07 12.47 -3.32
C SER A 79 6.63 12.41 -3.81
N GLN A 80 5.86 11.37 -3.46
CA GLN A 80 4.57 11.03 -4.05
C GLN A 80 4.61 10.83 -5.58
N HIS A 81 5.73 10.32 -6.09
CA HIS A 81 5.91 10.00 -7.50
C HIS A 81 6.22 8.52 -7.72
N CYS A 82 5.81 8.00 -8.88
CA CYS A 82 6.16 6.66 -9.30
C CYS A 82 7.63 6.61 -9.71
N ARG A 83 8.37 5.63 -9.20
CA ARG A 83 9.76 5.37 -9.53
C ARG A 83 9.93 3.94 -10.03
N PRO A 84 10.88 3.69 -10.95
CA PRO A 84 11.13 2.34 -11.43
C PRO A 84 11.57 1.43 -10.27
N CYS A 85 11.11 0.17 -10.30
CA CYS A 85 11.56 -0.83 -9.35
C CYS A 85 13.06 -1.10 -9.48
N ASN A 86 13.72 -1.40 -8.37
CA ASN A 86 15.12 -1.79 -8.36
C ASN A 86 15.32 -3.12 -9.13
N PRO A 87 16.51 -3.37 -9.70
CA PRO A 87 16.81 -4.64 -10.37
C PRO A 87 16.49 -5.84 -9.48
N GLY A 88 15.82 -6.84 -10.06
CA GLY A 88 15.34 -8.03 -9.35
C GLY A 88 13.94 -7.91 -8.74
N PHE A 89 13.31 -6.74 -8.83
CA PHE A 89 11.93 -6.52 -8.36
C PHE A 89 11.02 -6.08 -9.49
N PHE A 90 9.75 -6.46 -9.42
CA PHE A 90 8.72 -6.03 -10.37
C PHE A 90 7.41 -5.77 -9.64
N SER A 91 6.88 -4.56 -9.78
CA SER A 91 5.56 -4.17 -9.30
C SER A 91 4.53 -4.42 -10.39
N LEU A 92 3.38 -5.01 -10.06
CA LEU A 92 2.24 -5.12 -10.97
C LEU A 92 1.44 -3.82 -11.07
N GLY A 93 1.83 -2.78 -10.34
CA GLY A 93 1.02 -1.57 -10.20
C GLY A 93 -0.29 -1.88 -9.49
N GLY A 94 -1.41 -1.56 -10.13
CA GLY A 94 -2.76 -1.90 -9.67
C GLY A 94 -3.23 -3.30 -10.08
N GLY A 95 -2.36 -4.09 -10.73
CA GLY A 95 -2.67 -5.44 -11.19
C GLY A 95 -2.78 -6.45 -10.05
N ILE A 96 -3.61 -7.47 -10.27
CA ILE A 96 -3.80 -8.60 -9.36
C ILE A 96 -3.10 -9.84 -9.92
N ARG A 97 -2.49 -10.63 -9.04
CA ARG A 97 -1.80 -11.87 -9.41
C ARG A 97 -2.48 -13.06 -8.78
N TYR A 98 -2.81 -14.04 -9.60
CA TYR A 98 -3.28 -15.35 -9.18
C TYR A 98 -2.15 -16.35 -9.39
N GLU A 99 -1.67 -17.00 -8.32
CA GLU A 99 -0.71 -18.11 -8.41
C GLU A 99 -1.40 -19.45 -8.52
N GLU A 100 -2.46 -19.61 -7.73
CA GLU A 100 -3.23 -20.82 -7.61
C GLU A 100 -4.71 -20.47 -7.70
N PHE A 101 -5.46 -21.26 -8.45
CA PHE A 101 -6.90 -21.14 -8.55
C PHE A 101 -7.51 -22.53 -8.70
N VAL A 102 -8.49 -22.84 -7.85
CA VAL A 102 -9.28 -24.08 -7.97
C VAL A 102 -10.35 -23.90 -9.03
N THR A 103 -10.99 -22.73 -9.06
CA THR A 103 -11.91 -22.31 -10.11
C THR A 103 -11.35 -21.11 -10.83
N LEU A 104 -11.54 -21.07 -12.14
CA LEU A 104 -11.02 -20.01 -12.99
C LEU A 104 -11.53 -18.63 -12.53
N PRO A 105 -10.65 -17.63 -12.30
CA PRO A 105 -11.07 -16.30 -11.88
C PRO A 105 -11.98 -15.62 -12.91
N SER A 106 -12.79 -14.66 -12.44
CA SER A 106 -13.69 -13.88 -13.30
C SER A 106 -12.94 -13.23 -14.46
N GLY A 107 -13.49 -13.32 -15.67
CA GLY A 107 -12.92 -12.71 -16.87
C GLY A 107 -11.90 -13.57 -17.62
N PHE A 108 -11.62 -14.79 -17.14
CA PHE A 108 -10.82 -15.78 -17.85
C PHE A 108 -11.74 -16.81 -18.52
N SER A 109 -11.35 -17.29 -19.69
CA SER A 109 -11.98 -18.41 -20.41
C SER A 109 -10.92 -19.39 -20.89
N VAL A 110 -11.31 -20.67 -21.01
CA VAL A 110 -10.44 -21.71 -21.57
C VAL A 110 -10.96 -22.05 -22.96
N ASP A 111 -10.17 -21.72 -23.99
CA ASP A 111 -10.46 -22.12 -25.36
C ASP A 111 -9.62 -23.35 -25.71
N ASN A 112 -10.26 -24.52 -25.74
CA ASN A 112 -9.63 -25.73 -26.26
C ASN A 112 -9.74 -25.68 -27.79
N MET A 113 -8.67 -25.29 -28.49
CA MET A 113 -8.61 -25.46 -29.94
C MET A 113 -8.36 -26.93 -30.27
N ASP A 114 -9.41 -27.66 -30.64
CA ASP A 114 -9.26 -28.94 -31.32
C ASP A 114 -8.69 -28.67 -32.72
N SER A 115 -7.49 -29.17 -33.01
CA SER A 115 -6.84 -29.07 -34.32
C SER A 115 -7.50 -29.96 -35.39
N ASN A 116 -8.75 -30.37 -35.19
CA ASN A 116 -9.50 -31.22 -36.11
C ASN A 116 -10.35 -30.32 -37.03
N PRO A 117 -10.12 -30.33 -38.35
CA PRO A 117 -10.74 -29.38 -39.28
C PRO A 117 -12.25 -29.59 -39.52
N ASP A 118 -12.91 -30.55 -38.85
CA ASP A 118 -14.28 -30.96 -39.16
C ASP A 118 -15.37 -30.46 -38.18
N THR A 119 -15.03 -29.70 -37.13
CA THR A 119 -16.04 -29.16 -36.19
C THR A 119 -16.38 -27.70 -36.50
N GLN A 120 -16.84 -27.47 -37.73
CA GLN A 120 -17.65 -26.31 -38.10
C GLN A 120 -19.13 -26.68 -37.99
N PHE A 121 -19.74 -26.71 -36.79
CA PHE A 121 -21.19 -26.46 -36.68
C PHE A 121 -21.70 -26.07 -35.29
N SER A 122 -22.40 -24.94 -35.30
CA SER A 122 -23.48 -24.47 -34.41
C SER A 122 -23.18 -24.13 -32.95
N SER A 123 -23.12 -22.82 -32.72
CA SER A 123 -23.80 -22.17 -31.61
C SER A 123 -25.16 -22.82 -31.32
N GLN A 124 -25.47 -22.98 -30.03
CA GLN A 124 -26.74 -23.49 -29.46
C GLN A 124 -26.85 -25.02 -29.27
N GLN A 125 -26.10 -25.60 -28.33
CA GLN A 125 -26.70 -26.44 -27.30
C GLN A 125 -25.69 -26.70 -26.17
N SER A 126 -25.95 -26.19 -24.97
CA SER A 126 -25.29 -26.70 -23.76
C SER A 126 -25.73 -28.14 -23.55
N GLN A 127 -24.96 -29.11 -24.04
CA GLN A 127 -25.00 -30.46 -23.50
C GLN A 127 -23.82 -30.58 -22.53
N VAL A 128 -24.14 -30.57 -21.23
CA VAL A 128 -23.17 -30.86 -20.17
C VAL A 128 -22.74 -32.31 -20.37
N VAL A 129 -21.56 -32.50 -20.95
CA VAL A 129 -20.91 -33.81 -21.00
C VAL A 129 -20.28 -34.04 -19.63
N GLU A 130 -20.86 -34.96 -18.87
CA GLU A 130 -20.37 -35.35 -17.56
C GLU A 130 -19.07 -36.15 -17.71
N CYS A 131 -18.04 -35.76 -16.96
CA CYS A 131 -16.73 -36.41 -17.03
C CYS A 131 -16.82 -37.88 -16.59
N PRO A 132 -16.05 -38.79 -17.22
CA PRO A 132 -15.96 -40.17 -16.76
C PRO A 132 -15.41 -40.21 -15.33
N LYS A 133 -16.09 -40.97 -14.46
CA LYS A 133 -15.57 -41.31 -13.13
C LYS A 133 -14.44 -42.33 -13.27
N GLU A 134 -13.33 -42.11 -12.55
CA GLU A 134 -12.28 -43.11 -12.33
C GLU A 134 -12.81 -44.36 -11.63
#